data_AF-A0A2W6CNF0-F1
#
_entry.id   AF-A0A2W6CNF0-F1
#
_cell.length_a   1.000
_cell.length_b   1.000
_cell.length_c   1.000
_cell.angle_alpha   90.00
_cell.angle_beta   90.00
_cell.angle_gamma   90.00
#
_symmetry.space_group_name_H-M   'P 1'
#
loop_
_entity.id
_entity.type
_entity.pdbx_description
1 polymer ?
#
loop_
_entity_poly.entity_id
_entity_poly.type
_entity_poly.pdbx_seq_one_letter_code
_entity_poly.pdbx_strand_id
1 'polypeptide(L)' 'WPEPGGFLPREVLKFIQLIAARPLAGIEVVECSPPYDNAEITALIATRVICDTLGCLVRAGHLPRKAPP' A
#
# COMPACT_ATOMS: atom_id res chain seq x y z
N TRP A 1 8.97 -14.19 -8.57
CA TRP A 1 10.37 -14.03 -9.00
C TRP A 1 10.81 -12.60 -8.74
N PRO A 2 12.00 -12.37 -8.19
CA PRO A 2 12.54 -11.01 -8.03
C PRO A 2 13.12 -10.50 -9.35
N GLU A 3 12.68 -9.31 -9.78
CA GLU A 3 13.17 -8.65 -11.00
C GLU A 3 14.06 -7.45 -10.64
N PRO A 4 15.29 -7.34 -11.16
CA PRO A 4 16.14 -6.17 -10.97
C PRO A 4 15.57 -4.88 -11.58
N GLY A 5 15.97 -3.72 -11.06
CA GLY A 5 15.59 -2.40 -11.61
C GLY A 5 14.20 -1.90 -11.20
N GLY A 6 13.58 -2.53 -10.19
CA GLY A 6 12.31 -2.08 -9.62
C GLY A 6 12.38 -0.74 -8.86
N PHE A 7 11.21 -0.25 -8.47
CA PHE A 7 11.06 0.99 -7.71
C PHE A 7 11.63 0.89 -6.30
N LEU A 8 12.13 2.00 -5.79
CA LEU A 8 12.50 2.14 -4.39
C LEU A 8 11.22 2.27 -3.54
N PRO A 9 11.21 1.76 -2.30
CA PRO A 9 10.00 1.80 -1.46
C PRO A 9 9.39 3.19 -1.31
N ARG A 10 10.22 4.23 -1.23
CA ARG A 10 9.77 5.63 -1.14
C ARG A 10 8.99 6.11 -2.37
N GLU A 11 9.32 5.60 -3.56
CA GLU A 11 8.69 5.97 -4.82
C GLU A 11 7.30 5.33 -4.90
N VAL A 12 7.23 4.04 -4.57
CA VAL A 12 5.97 3.28 -4.51
C VAL A 12 5.01 3.91 -3.49
N LEU A 13 5.49 4.22 -2.28
CA LEU A 13 4.68 4.88 -1.26
C LEU A 13 4.17 6.25 -1.73
N LYS A 14 5.00 7.02 -2.46
CA LYS A 14 4.55 8.29 -3.03
C LYS A 14 3.44 8.09 -4.07
N PHE A 15 3.54 7.08 -4.92
CA PHE A 15 2.49 6.75 -5.89
C PHE A 15 1.18 6.34 -5.21
N ILE A 16 1.26 5.50 -4.17
CA ILE A 16 0.09 5.08 -3.40
C ILE A 16 -0.65 6.29 -2.82
N GLN A 17 0.07 7.26 -2.24
CA GLN A 17 -0.55 8.49 -1.72
C GLN A 17 -1.26 9.32 -2.80
N LEU A 18 -0.71 9.36 -4.01
CA LEU A 18 -1.33 10.08 -5.13
C LEU A 18 -2.60 9.37 -5.59
N ILE A 19 -2.59 8.03 -5.63
CA ILE A 19 -3.76 7.22 -6.02
C ILE A 19 -4.85 7.30 -4.95
N ALA A 20 -4.48 7.11 -3.68
CA ALA A 20 -5.38 7.14 -2.52
C ALA A 20 -5.90 8.55 -2.15
N ALA A 21 -5.49 9.59 -2.87
CA ALA A 21 -6.13 10.91 -2.79
C ALA A 21 -7.58 10.89 -3.31
N ARG A 22 -7.91 9.91 -4.17
CA ARG A 22 -9.27 9.60 -4.63
C ARG A 22 -9.86 8.41 -3.87
N PRO A 23 -11.20 8.29 -3.80
CA PRO A 23 -11.83 7.16 -3.13
C PRO A 23 -11.48 5.87 -3.86
N LEU A 24 -11.10 4.84 -3.10
CA LEU A 24 -10.79 3.51 -3.60
C LEU A 24 -11.88 2.52 -3.18
N ALA A 25 -12.26 1.60 -4.06
CA ALA A 25 -13.17 0.51 -3.70
C ALA A 25 -12.51 -0.52 -2.77
N GLY A 26 -11.20 -0.70 -2.93
CA GLY A 26 -10.37 -1.61 -2.14
C GLY A 26 -8.93 -1.59 -2.64
N ILE A 27 -8.06 -2.26 -1.91
CA ILE A 27 -6.68 -2.55 -2.31
C ILE A 27 -6.38 -4.03 -2.04
N GLU A 28 -5.45 -4.58 -2.80
CA GLU A 28 -4.92 -5.92 -2.58
C GLU A 28 -3.39 -5.83 -2.66
N VAL A 29 -2.70 -6.51 -1.75
CA VAL A 29 -1.24 -6.60 -1.74
C VAL A 29 -0.88 -8.07 -1.90
N VAL A 30 -0.26 -8.40 -3.04
CA VAL A 30 0.06 -9.77 -3.45
C VAL A 30 1.57 -10.01 -3.48
N GLU A 31 1.97 -11.26 -3.65
CA GLU A 31 3.37 -11.68 -3.83
C GLU A 31 4.29 -11.42 -2.62
N CYS A 32 3.73 -11.34 -1.41
CA CYS A 32 4.50 -11.35 -0.17
C CYS A 32 4.82 -12.79 0.23
N SER A 33 6.10 -13.19 0.22
CA SER A 33 6.52 -14.55 0.54
C SER A 33 7.50 -14.57 1.73
N PRO A 34 7.00 -14.81 2.97
CA PRO A 34 7.83 -14.80 4.18
C PRO A 34 9.08 -15.69 4.13
N PRO A 35 9.07 -16.91 3.53
CA PRO A 35 10.27 -17.74 3.44
C PRO A 35 11.43 -17.12 2.66
N TYR A 36 11.13 -16.19 1.73
CA TYR A 36 12.12 -15.50 0.91
C TYR A 36 12.37 -14.06 1.40
N ASP A 37 11.74 -13.65 2.49
CA ASP A 37 11.78 -12.28 2.98
C ASP A 37 12.90 -12.11 4.01
N ASN A 38 14.03 -11.58 3.55
CA ASN A 38 15.17 -11.32 4.42
C ASN A 38 14.89 -10.13 5.33
N ALA A 39 14.98 -10.35 6.64
CA ALA A 39 14.69 -9.34 7.67
C ALA A 39 13.27 -8.73 7.56
N GLU A 40 12.31 -9.52 7.05
CA GLU A 40 10.88 -9.14 6.99
C GLU A 40 10.60 -7.87 6.19
N ILE A 41 11.54 -7.43 5.34
CA ILE A 41 11.46 -6.14 4.64
C ILE A 41 10.23 -6.09 3.74
N THR A 42 9.94 -7.17 3.02
CA THR A 42 8.82 -7.28 2.09
C THR A 42 7.48 -7.20 2.84
N ALA A 43 7.35 -7.97 3.93
CA ALA A 43 6.17 -7.96 4.78
C ALA A 43 5.96 -6.59 5.48
N LEU A 44 7.04 -5.96 5.92
CA LEU A 44 7.00 -4.63 6.54
C LEU A 44 6.63 -3.54 5.53
N ILE A 45 7.15 -3.59 4.31
CA ILE A 45 6.74 -2.68 3.24
C ILE A 45 5.27 -2.93 2.86
N ALA A 46 4.82 -4.17 2.73
CA ALA A 46 3.41 -4.50 2.48
C ALA A 46 2.48 -3.91 3.57
N THR A 47 2.86 -4.08 4.84
CA THR A 47 2.16 -3.48 5.98
C THR A 47 2.12 -1.97 5.86
N ARG A 48 3.26 -1.35 5.51
CA ARG A 48 3.34 0.11 5.34
C ARG A 48 2.46 0.61 4.20
N VAL A 49 2.37 -0.11 3.08
CA VAL A 49 1.45 0.20 1.96
C VAL A 49 0.00 0.23 2.45
N ILE A 50 -0.42 -0.75 3.24
CA ILE A 50 -1.77 -0.82 3.80
C ILE A 50 -2.02 0.36 4.74
N CYS A 51 -1.13 0.59 5.71
CA CYS A 51 -1.26 1.68 6.67
C CYS A 51 -1.28 3.06 5.99
N ASP A 52 -0.42 3.29 5.00
CA ASP A 52 -0.31 4.56 4.30
C ASP A 52 -1.55 4.82 3.44
N THR A 53 -2.08 3.79 2.79
CA THR A 53 -3.34 3.88 2.03
C THR A 53 -4.51 4.24 2.94
N LEU A 54 -4.68 3.50 4.05
CA LEU A 54 -5.76 3.78 5.02
C LEU A 54 -5.63 5.18 5.60
N GLY A 55 -4.42 5.58 6.01
CA GLY A 55 -4.13 6.92 6.52
C GLY A 55 -4.45 8.01 5.49
N CYS A 56 -4.11 7.78 4.21
CA CYS A 56 -4.41 8.72 3.13
C CYS A 56 -5.92 8.83 2.87
N LEU A 57 -6.65 7.71 2.84
CA LEU A 57 -8.11 7.69 2.68
C LEU A 57 -8.82 8.42 3.82
N VAL A 58 -8.36 8.24 5.07
CA VAL A 58 -8.88 8.99 6.24
C VAL A 58 -8.60 10.49 6.08
N ARG A 59 -7.35 10.86 5.76
CA ARG A 59 -6.96 12.26 5.56
C ARG A 59 -7.74 12.93 4.42
N ALA A 60 -8.04 12.20 3.35
CA ALA A 60 -8.80 12.68 2.20
C ALA A 60 -10.33 12.66 2.43
N GLY A 61 -10.81 12.17 3.58
CA GLY A 61 -12.23 12.13 3.92
C GLY A 61 -13.03 10.99 3.28
N HIS A 62 -12.34 9.99 2.71
CA HIS A 62 -12.97 8.81 2.08
C HIS A 62 -13.28 7.68 3.07
N LEU A 63 -12.63 7.69 4.24
CA LEU A 63 -12.90 6.79 5.36
C LEU A 63 -13.12 7.56 6.68
N PRO A 64 -14.05 7.12 7.55
CA PRO A 64 -14.99 6.02 7.34
C PRO A 64 -16.11 6.41 6.37
N ARG A 65 -16.58 5.45 5.58
CA ARG A 65 -17.68 5.68 4.64
C ARG A 65 -18.99 5.91 5.38
N LYS A 66 -19.69 6.98 5.02
CA LYS A 66 -21.02 7.31 5.57
C LYS A 66 -22.17 6.51 4.93
N ALA A 67 -21.94 5.92 3.76
CA ALA A 67 -22.92 5.11 3.03
C ALA A 67 -22.24 3.92 2.30
N PRO A 68 -22.94 2.78 2.14
CA PRO A 68 -22.47 1.65 1.34
C PRO A 68 -22.36 2.01 -0.15
N PRO A 69 -21.59 1.23 -0.95
CA PRO A 69 -21.31 1.56 -2.36
C PRO A 69 -22.51 1.40 -3.27
#